data_AF-A0A6N3R210-F1
#
_entry.id   AF-A0A6N3R210-F1
#
_cell.length_a   1.000
_cell.length_b   1.000
_cell.length_c   1.000
_cell.angle_alpha   90.00
_cell.angle_beta   90.00
_cell.angle_gamma   90.00
#
_symmetry.space_group_name_H-M   'P 1'
#
loop_
_entity.id
_entity.type
_entity.pdbx_description
1 polymer ?
#
loop_
_entity_poly.entity_id
_entity_poly.type
_entity_poly.pdbx_seq_one_letter_code
_entity_poly.pdbx_strand_id
1 'polypeptide(L)'
;MTKKVNSKKDLPKSFDLGKYDCLENLSDKDLFRQLYWRQDDLTMKHSEMPEYGFMFGAEYPLHNNYGDPFGELKEDDWFCDKQKEYDHKVQPKLIELSYDDGIKPVTRFDISMINKLTAERGYWKDKPIIIDNEMVGSLISEDNGMFWAVMREPVNLLSDTLDNMLVSVDLLHNRDDELIEAFTKLLPKWRSELSIVEPDKPIAGSWESIRRKIIDYKIIPLIDLLSWELSTDRKISLGVLAVSLYPDGEKDTFAIAQTVKPFLEKIMRSDSLEKIRKMLSNEN
;
A
#
# COMPACT_ATOMS: atom_id res chain seq x y z
N MET A 1 -20.25 21.33 0.96
CA MET A 1 -19.31 22.39 0.53
C MET A 1 -18.09 22.34 1.44
N THR A 2 -16.91 22.04 0.91
CA THR A 2 -15.65 21.99 1.67
C THR A 2 -15.27 23.39 2.14
N LYS A 3 -15.08 23.57 3.45
CA LYS A 3 -14.73 24.89 4.02
C LYS A 3 -13.22 25.13 3.86
N LYS A 4 -12.83 26.23 3.21
CA LYS A 4 -11.42 26.59 3.02
C LYS A 4 -10.84 27.25 4.28
N VAL A 5 -9.59 26.92 4.59
CA VAL A 5 -8.76 27.51 5.65
C VAL A 5 -7.75 28.42 4.96
N ASN A 6 -7.95 29.73 5.11
CA ASN A 6 -7.20 30.77 4.40
C ASN A 6 -6.30 31.59 5.32
N SER A 7 -6.41 31.42 6.65
CA SER A 7 -5.54 32.06 7.64
C SER A 7 -4.96 31.03 8.61
N LYS A 8 -3.73 31.24 9.06
CA LYS A 8 -3.10 30.45 10.14
C LYS A 8 -3.96 30.47 11.42
N LYS A 9 -4.71 31.55 11.65
CA LYS A 9 -5.61 31.69 12.81
C LYS A 9 -6.82 30.74 12.77
N ASP A 10 -7.11 30.18 11.59
CA ASP A 10 -8.21 29.23 11.40
C ASP A 10 -7.78 27.78 11.67
N LEU A 11 -6.48 27.52 11.88
CA LEU A 11 -5.96 26.24 12.33
C LEU A 11 -6.25 26.05 13.84
N PRO A 12 -6.42 24.81 14.30
CA PRO A 12 -6.52 24.52 15.72
C PRO A 12 -5.33 25.04 16.51
N LYS A 13 -5.59 25.53 17.73
CA LYS A 13 -4.52 25.95 18.65
C LYS A 13 -3.62 24.79 19.10
N SER A 14 -4.08 23.55 18.93
CA SER A 14 -3.30 22.34 19.22
C SER A 14 -2.13 22.16 18.25
N PHE A 15 -2.20 22.72 17.03
CA PHE A 15 -1.09 22.71 16.08
C PHE A 15 -0.03 23.73 16.51
N ASP A 16 1.12 23.20 16.92
CA ASP A 16 2.29 23.96 17.31
C ASP A 16 3.52 23.31 16.68
N LEU A 17 4.27 24.09 15.89
CA LEU A 17 5.46 23.60 15.20
C LEU A 17 6.56 23.19 16.19
N GLY A 18 6.61 23.79 17.39
CA GLY A 18 7.60 23.46 18.41
C GLY A 18 7.50 22.02 18.93
N LYS A 19 6.32 21.39 18.81
CA LYS A 19 6.12 19.97 19.15
C LYS A 19 6.86 18.99 18.22
N TYR A 20 7.46 19.50 17.14
CA TYR A 20 8.16 18.71 16.15
C TYR A 20 9.69 18.97 16.16
N ASP A 21 10.18 19.86 17.04
CA ASP A 21 11.59 20.28 17.04
C ASP A 21 12.55 19.13 17.41
N CYS A 22 12.10 18.15 18.20
CA CYS A 22 12.93 17.01 18.57
C CYS A 22 13.08 15.96 17.46
N LEU A 23 12.35 16.06 16.35
CA LEU A 23 12.45 15.10 15.22
C LEU A 23 13.87 15.00 14.67
N GLU A 24 14.62 16.10 14.65
CA GLU A 24 15.99 16.13 14.14
C GLU A 24 16.95 15.26 14.99
N ASN A 25 16.64 15.11 16.28
CA ASN A 25 17.44 14.38 17.25
C ASN A 25 17.03 12.91 17.43
N LEU A 26 15.92 12.48 16.81
CA LEU A 26 15.49 11.08 16.87
C LEU A 26 16.50 10.15 16.20
N SER A 27 16.60 8.91 16.67
CA SER A 27 17.33 7.88 15.93
C SER A 27 16.72 7.66 14.54
N ASP A 28 17.45 7.01 13.65
CA ASP A 28 16.97 6.73 12.30
C ASP A 28 15.71 5.84 12.31
N LYS A 29 15.70 4.82 13.16
CA LYS A 29 14.54 3.97 13.36
C LYS A 29 13.37 4.73 13.98
N ASP A 30 13.60 5.61 14.95
CA ASP A 30 12.52 6.37 15.60
C ASP A 30 11.91 7.42 14.67
N LEU A 31 12.73 8.08 13.85
CA LEU A 31 12.21 8.99 12.82
C LEU A 31 11.39 8.22 11.77
N PHE A 32 11.85 7.02 11.37
CA PHE A 32 11.08 6.16 10.48
C PHE A 32 9.77 5.70 11.11
N ARG A 33 9.75 5.33 12.40
CA ARG A 33 8.53 4.98 13.14
C ARG A 33 7.50 6.10 13.10
N GLN A 34 7.92 7.36 13.34
CA GLN A 34 7.01 8.52 13.26
C GLN A 34 6.36 8.67 11.87
N LEU A 35 7.08 8.31 10.81
CA LEU A 35 6.56 8.29 9.45
C LEU A 35 5.61 7.10 9.21
N TYR A 36 6.07 5.89 9.57
CA TYR A 36 5.34 4.64 9.39
C TYR A 36 3.99 4.65 10.10
N TRP A 37 3.94 5.15 11.34
CA TRP A 37 2.70 5.14 12.11
C TRP A 37 1.61 6.05 11.56
N ARG A 38 1.98 7.07 10.79
CA ARG A 38 1.06 8.03 10.16
C ARG A 38 0.69 7.68 8.72
N GLN A 39 0.98 6.46 8.28
CA GLN A 39 0.65 6.02 6.92
C GLN A 39 -0.86 6.10 6.66
N ASP A 40 -1.66 5.64 7.63
CA ASP A 40 -3.12 5.65 7.52
C ASP A 40 -3.76 7.01 7.80
N ASP A 41 -3.06 7.91 8.48
CA ASP A 41 -3.60 9.24 8.81
C ASP A 41 -3.95 10.06 7.55
N LEU A 42 -3.38 9.71 6.39
CA LEU A 42 -3.65 10.33 5.09
C LEU A 42 -4.75 9.64 4.26
N THR A 43 -5.18 8.44 4.65
CA THR A 43 -6.16 7.62 3.91
C THR A 43 -7.44 7.40 4.72
N MET A 44 -7.34 7.40 6.05
CA MET A 44 -8.43 7.18 6.99
C MET A 44 -8.88 8.49 7.65
N LYS A 45 -10.19 8.67 7.76
CA LYS A 45 -10.78 9.82 8.47
C LYS A 45 -10.91 9.50 9.95
N HIS A 46 -10.27 10.30 10.79
CA HIS A 46 -10.36 10.21 12.25
C HIS A 46 -11.34 11.27 12.80
N SER A 47 -12.63 11.12 12.49
CA SER A 47 -13.64 12.13 12.83
C SER A 47 -13.85 12.36 14.34
N GLU A 48 -13.52 11.37 15.19
CA GLU A 48 -13.64 11.49 16.65
C GLU A 48 -12.52 12.33 17.27
N MET A 49 -11.30 12.23 16.74
CA MET A 49 -10.12 12.97 17.20
C MET A 49 -9.32 13.52 16.02
N PRO A 50 -9.84 14.52 15.28
CA PRO A 50 -9.20 15.05 14.08
C PRO A 50 -7.86 15.77 14.36
N GLU A 51 -7.60 16.14 15.61
CA GLU A 51 -6.39 16.83 16.05
C GLU A 51 -5.35 15.89 16.69
N TYR A 52 -5.53 14.57 16.57
CA TYR A 52 -4.69 13.57 17.23
C TYR A 52 -3.18 13.79 16.96
N GLY A 53 -2.78 13.90 15.69
CA GLY A 53 -1.38 14.20 15.33
C GLY A 53 -0.86 15.49 15.97
N PHE A 54 -1.67 16.54 16.01
CA PHE A 54 -1.31 17.83 16.63
C PHE A 54 -1.09 17.72 18.14
N MET A 55 -1.83 16.84 18.81
CA MET A 55 -1.70 16.67 20.26
C MET A 55 -0.32 16.14 20.63
N PHE A 56 0.19 15.17 19.87
CA PHE A 56 1.41 14.43 20.19
C PHE A 56 2.67 14.92 19.44
N GLY A 57 2.53 15.49 18.24
CA GLY A 57 3.68 15.95 17.45
C GLY A 57 4.72 14.84 17.25
N ALA A 58 5.97 15.09 17.63
CA ALA A 58 7.05 14.11 17.51
C ALA A 58 6.94 12.90 18.45
N GLU A 59 6.04 12.92 19.42
CA GLU A 59 5.80 11.83 20.39
C GLU A 59 4.54 11.04 20.03
N TYR A 60 4.29 10.84 18.73
CA TYR A 60 3.10 10.11 18.27
C TYR A 60 3.11 8.69 18.85
N PRO A 61 2.04 8.28 19.55
CA PRO A 61 2.07 7.09 20.40
C PRO A 61 2.07 5.77 19.61
N LEU A 62 2.58 4.74 20.28
CA LEU A 62 2.86 3.37 19.81
C LEU A 62 1.62 2.48 19.58
N HIS A 63 0.41 3.02 19.61
CA HIS A 63 -0.83 2.24 19.63
C HIS A 63 -1.57 2.27 18.29
N ASN A 64 -0.85 2.26 17.18
CA ASN A 64 -1.48 2.09 15.87
C ASN A 64 -1.60 0.59 15.54
N ASN A 65 -2.54 0.23 14.65
CA ASN A 65 -2.81 -1.16 14.27
C ASN A 65 -1.64 -1.84 13.51
N TYR A 66 -0.55 -1.13 13.21
CA TYR A 66 0.57 -1.61 12.41
C TYR A 66 1.75 -2.14 13.23
N GLY A 67 1.75 -1.95 14.55
CA GLY A 67 2.85 -2.38 15.41
C GLY A 67 4.17 -1.65 15.13
N ASP A 68 5.26 -2.20 15.66
CA ASP A 68 6.61 -1.69 15.40
C ASP A 68 7.18 -2.27 14.09
N PRO A 69 7.54 -1.45 13.08
CA PRO A 69 8.07 -1.95 11.80
C PRO A 69 9.38 -2.76 11.93
N PHE A 70 10.07 -2.63 13.07
CA PHE A 70 11.29 -3.37 13.38
C PHE A 70 11.10 -4.49 14.42
N GLY A 71 9.92 -4.60 15.04
CA GLY A 71 9.65 -5.58 16.10
C GLY A 71 10.50 -5.43 17.37
N GLU A 72 11.08 -4.25 17.60
CA GLU A 72 11.96 -3.95 18.73
C GLU A 72 11.21 -3.35 19.92
N LEU A 73 10.10 -2.65 19.66
CA LEU A 73 9.25 -2.06 20.68
C LEU A 73 8.18 -3.06 21.11
N LYS A 74 7.99 -3.21 22.42
CA LYS A 74 6.95 -4.08 22.98
C LYS A 74 5.58 -3.45 22.72
N GLU A 75 4.70 -4.18 22.04
CA GLU A 75 3.29 -3.83 21.90
C GLU A 75 2.55 -3.96 23.24
N ASP A 76 1.44 -3.24 23.40
CA ASP A 76 0.49 -3.52 24.47
C ASP A 76 -0.16 -4.89 24.22
N ASP A 77 -0.04 -5.80 25.19
CA ASP A 77 -0.28 -7.25 25.05
C ASP A 77 -1.68 -7.65 24.52
N TRP A 78 -2.67 -6.75 24.52
CA TRP A 78 -4.07 -7.07 24.20
C TRP A 78 -4.31 -7.58 22.77
N PHE A 79 -3.74 -6.94 21.74
CA PHE A 79 -3.97 -7.34 20.34
C PHE A 79 -3.21 -8.63 20.00
N CYS A 80 -1.94 -8.70 20.42
CA CYS A 80 -1.12 -9.91 20.31
C CYS A 80 -1.78 -11.11 20.99
N ASP A 81 -2.34 -10.94 22.19
CA ASP A 81 -3.02 -12.01 22.91
C ASP A 81 -4.33 -12.42 22.24
N LYS A 82 -5.07 -11.46 21.64
CA LYS A 82 -6.27 -11.77 20.84
C LYS A 82 -5.94 -12.49 19.54
N GLN A 83 -4.88 -12.09 18.83
CA GLN A 83 -4.41 -12.77 17.62
C GLN A 83 -3.98 -14.20 17.96
N LYS A 84 -3.19 -14.39 19.03
CA LYS A 84 -2.85 -15.72 19.55
C LYS A 84 -4.11 -16.52 19.92
N GLU A 85 -5.13 -15.89 20.52
CA GLU A 85 -6.41 -16.54 20.81
C GLU A 85 -7.12 -17.00 19.53
N TYR A 86 -7.11 -16.19 18.45
CA TYR A 86 -7.63 -16.57 17.14
C TYR A 86 -6.80 -17.70 16.51
N ASP A 87 -5.48 -17.62 16.53
CA ASP A 87 -4.58 -18.64 16.00
C ASP A 87 -4.75 -19.98 16.76
N HIS A 88 -4.98 -19.92 18.07
CA HIS A 88 -5.34 -21.09 18.89
C HIS A 88 -6.74 -21.65 18.56
N LYS A 89 -7.66 -20.80 18.08
CA LYS A 89 -8.99 -21.19 17.58
C LYS A 89 -8.95 -21.77 16.16
N VAL A 90 -7.87 -21.57 15.39
CA VAL A 90 -7.68 -22.20 14.08
C VAL A 90 -7.46 -23.70 14.28
N GLN A 91 -8.56 -24.45 14.26
CA GLN A 91 -8.60 -25.90 14.23
C GLN A 91 -9.28 -26.32 12.93
N PRO A 92 -8.62 -27.09 12.05
CA PRO A 92 -7.30 -27.72 12.16
C PRO A 92 -6.12 -26.81 11.79
N LYS A 93 -4.88 -27.27 12.07
CA LYS A 93 -3.64 -26.63 11.60
C LYS A 93 -3.67 -26.46 10.07
N LEU A 94 -3.40 -25.24 9.60
CA LEU A 94 -3.37 -24.92 8.18
C LEU A 94 -2.19 -25.64 7.49
N ILE A 95 -2.42 -26.02 6.23
CA ILE A 95 -1.35 -26.49 5.33
C ILE A 95 -0.83 -25.26 4.62
N GLU A 96 0.49 -25.10 4.56
CA GLU A 96 1.15 -23.88 4.09
C GLU A 96 2.11 -24.19 2.93
N LEU A 97 2.27 -23.21 2.05
CA LEU A 97 3.33 -23.15 1.05
C LEU A 97 4.01 -21.79 1.18
N SER A 98 5.34 -21.77 1.16
CA SER A 98 6.11 -20.53 1.27
C SER A 98 5.77 -19.55 0.13
N TYR A 99 5.74 -18.27 0.46
CA TYR A 99 5.42 -17.19 -0.45
C TYR A 99 6.20 -15.93 -0.06
N ASP A 100 6.24 -14.94 -0.96
CA ASP A 100 6.87 -13.63 -0.74
C ASP A 100 5.95 -12.53 -1.30
N ASP A 101 6.28 -11.27 -1.04
CA ASP A 101 5.50 -10.12 -1.50
C ASP A 101 5.32 -10.15 -3.03
N GLY A 102 4.06 -10.25 -3.46
CA GLY A 102 3.67 -10.30 -4.86
C GLY A 102 3.69 -11.69 -5.52
N ILE A 103 4.18 -12.75 -4.84
CA ILE A 103 4.16 -14.14 -5.34
C ILE A 103 3.55 -15.04 -4.26
N LYS A 104 2.29 -15.43 -4.44
CA LYS A 104 1.51 -16.21 -3.47
C LYS A 104 0.87 -17.44 -4.12
N PRO A 105 0.72 -18.55 -3.37
CA PRO A 105 0.00 -19.73 -3.86
C PRO A 105 -1.46 -19.39 -4.17
N VAL A 106 -2.02 -20.04 -5.19
CA VAL A 106 -3.47 -20.02 -5.43
C VAL A 106 -4.16 -20.74 -4.28
N THR A 107 -5.04 -20.03 -3.59
CA THR A 107 -5.79 -20.56 -2.45
C THR A 107 -7.17 -21.06 -2.87
N ARG A 108 -7.84 -21.80 -1.97
CA ARG A 108 -9.26 -22.13 -2.15
C ARG A 108 -10.15 -20.89 -2.23
N PHE A 109 -9.74 -19.80 -1.60
CA PHE A 109 -10.48 -18.54 -1.66
C PHE A 109 -10.42 -17.95 -3.08
N ASP A 110 -9.24 -17.93 -3.69
CA ASP A 110 -9.07 -17.46 -5.08
C ASP A 110 -9.94 -18.28 -6.04
N ILE A 111 -9.91 -19.62 -5.93
CA ILE A 111 -10.74 -20.52 -6.75
C ILE A 111 -12.24 -20.24 -6.52
N SER A 112 -12.66 -20.03 -5.26
CA SER A 112 -14.06 -19.73 -4.94
C SER A 112 -14.52 -18.39 -5.51
N MET A 113 -13.64 -17.39 -5.56
CA MET A 113 -13.92 -16.10 -6.19
C MET A 113 -14.05 -16.26 -7.70
N ILE A 114 -13.09 -16.92 -8.36
CA ILE A 114 -13.12 -17.19 -9.81
C ILE A 114 -14.39 -17.96 -10.20
N ASN A 115 -14.82 -18.93 -9.39
CA ASN A 115 -16.03 -19.73 -9.63
C ASN A 115 -17.31 -18.88 -9.71
N LYS A 116 -17.33 -17.70 -9.09
CA LYS A 116 -18.48 -16.79 -9.11
C LYS A 116 -18.43 -15.81 -10.28
N LEU A 117 -17.34 -15.79 -11.04
CA LEU A 117 -17.16 -14.88 -12.16
C LEU A 117 -17.73 -15.46 -13.45
N THR A 118 -18.25 -14.55 -14.26
CA THR A 118 -18.70 -14.78 -15.63
C THR A 118 -17.67 -14.15 -16.57
N ALA A 119 -17.37 -14.80 -17.68
CA ALA A 119 -16.52 -14.26 -18.72
C ALA A 119 -17.18 -13.03 -19.36
N GLU A 120 -16.55 -11.87 -19.21
CA GLU A 120 -16.96 -10.60 -19.83
C GLU A 120 -16.55 -10.52 -21.31
N ARG A 121 -15.58 -11.36 -21.69
CA ARG A 121 -14.90 -11.39 -23.00
C ARG A 121 -14.59 -12.84 -23.38
N GLY A 122 -14.09 -13.05 -24.59
CA GLY A 122 -13.70 -14.37 -25.08
C GLY A 122 -14.77 -15.09 -25.89
N TYR A 123 -14.48 -16.33 -26.28
CA TYR A 123 -15.33 -17.17 -27.11
C TYR A 123 -16.60 -17.63 -26.38
N TRP A 124 -16.53 -17.70 -25.04
CA TRP A 124 -17.68 -18.04 -24.20
C TRP A 124 -18.12 -16.90 -23.28
N LYS A 125 -18.22 -15.70 -23.86
CA LYS A 125 -18.75 -14.53 -23.20
C LYS A 125 -20.13 -14.79 -22.56
N ASP A 126 -20.36 -14.16 -21.41
CA ASP A 126 -21.57 -14.23 -20.58
C ASP A 126 -21.82 -15.63 -19.98
N LYS A 127 -20.81 -16.50 -19.96
CA LYS A 127 -20.82 -17.83 -19.31
C LYS A 127 -19.83 -17.88 -18.13
N PRO A 128 -20.02 -18.80 -17.17
CA PRO A 128 -19.08 -18.95 -16.06
C PRO A 128 -17.66 -19.22 -16.53
N ILE A 129 -16.67 -18.64 -15.84
CA ILE A 129 -15.25 -18.90 -16.12
C ILE A 129 -14.89 -20.36 -15.80
N ILE A 130 -15.43 -20.90 -14.69
CA ILE A 130 -15.26 -22.30 -14.34
C ILE A 130 -16.37 -23.11 -15.01
N ILE A 131 -15.97 -24.07 -15.83
CA ILE A 131 -16.86 -24.89 -16.66
C ILE A 131 -17.09 -26.23 -15.96
N ASP A 132 -18.35 -26.59 -15.75
CA ASP A 132 -18.71 -27.90 -15.19
C ASP A 132 -18.77 -29.02 -16.24
N ASN A 133 -18.98 -30.26 -15.80
CA ASN A 133 -18.98 -31.42 -16.67
C ASN A 133 -20.13 -31.43 -17.69
N GLU A 134 -21.29 -30.86 -17.35
CA GLU A 134 -22.45 -30.81 -18.25
C GLU A 134 -22.18 -29.83 -19.40
N MET A 135 -21.63 -28.68 -19.05
CA MET A 135 -21.16 -27.66 -19.97
C MET A 135 -20.06 -28.18 -20.91
N VAL A 136 -19.06 -28.88 -20.37
CA VAL A 136 -18.02 -29.55 -21.18
C VAL A 136 -18.63 -30.56 -22.14
N GLY A 137 -19.57 -31.39 -21.66
CA GLY A 137 -20.26 -32.38 -22.49
C GLY A 137 -21.01 -31.72 -23.66
N SER A 138 -21.60 -30.56 -23.42
CA SER A 138 -22.30 -29.76 -24.45
C SER A 138 -21.33 -29.25 -25.51
N LEU A 139 -20.20 -28.64 -25.09
CA LEU A 139 -19.16 -28.14 -26.00
C LEU A 139 -18.53 -29.24 -26.87
N ILE A 140 -18.33 -30.44 -26.31
CA ILE A 140 -17.81 -31.59 -27.07
C ILE A 140 -18.84 -32.07 -28.08
N SER A 141 -20.11 -32.14 -27.68
CA SER A 141 -21.20 -32.65 -28.53
C SER A 141 -21.49 -31.72 -29.71
N GLU A 142 -21.21 -30.43 -29.59
CA GLU A 142 -21.33 -29.47 -30.70
C GLU A 142 -20.32 -29.71 -31.83
N ASP A 143 -19.17 -30.36 -31.55
CA ASP A 143 -18.11 -30.74 -32.50
C ASP A 143 -17.73 -29.64 -33.53
N ASN A 144 -17.71 -28.38 -33.09
CA ASN A 144 -17.46 -27.20 -33.91
C ASN A 144 -16.10 -26.53 -33.59
N GLY A 145 -15.27 -27.19 -32.80
CA GLY A 145 -14.00 -26.66 -32.29
C GLY A 145 -14.12 -25.71 -31.10
N MET A 146 -15.34 -25.37 -30.66
CA MET A 146 -15.57 -24.42 -29.56
C MET A 146 -15.06 -24.96 -28.23
N PHE A 147 -15.10 -26.27 -28.02
CA PHE A 147 -14.43 -26.91 -26.89
C PHE A 147 -12.97 -26.45 -26.75
N TRP A 148 -12.18 -26.53 -27.82
CA TRP A 148 -10.76 -26.15 -27.74
C TRP A 148 -10.54 -24.65 -27.65
N ALA A 149 -11.40 -23.86 -28.30
CA ALA A 149 -11.32 -22.41 -28.22
C ALA A 149 -11.53 -21.93 -26.78
N VAL A 150 -12.61 -22.40 -26.13
CA VAL A 150 -13.01 -22.04 -24.77
C VAL A 150 -12.00 -22.57 -23.73
N MET A 151 -11.61 -23.84 -23.82
CA MET A 151 -10.72 -24.46 -22.83
C MET A 151 -9.28 -23.92 -22.84
N ARG A 152 -8.89 -23.16 -23.88
CA ARG A 152 -7.55 -22.58 -24.01
C ARG A 152 -7.51 -21.08 -23.74
N GLU A 153 -8.64 -20.47 -23.39
CA GLU A 153 -8.68 -19.05 -23.08
C GLU A 153 -7.89 -18.77 -21.79
N PRO A 154 -7.00 -17.77 -21.78
CA PRO A 154 -6.32 -17.39 -20.56
C PRO A 154 -7.33 -16.72 -19.62
N VAL A 155 -7.55 -17.32 -18.45
CA VAL A 155 -8.50 -16.84 -17.43
C VAL A 155 -8.29 -15.36 -17.08
N ASN A 156 -7.02 -14.90 -17.10
CA ASN A 156 -6.64 -13.53 -16.82
C ASN A 156 -7.23 -12.48 -17.80
N LEU A 157 -7.72 -12.89 -18.98
CA LEU A 157 -8.34 -12.00 -19.98
C LEU A 157 -9.87 -12.06 -19.98
N LEU A 158 -10.47 -12.95 -19.18
CA LEU A 158 -11.91 -13.19 -19.21
C LEU A 158 -12.70 -12.24 -18.32
N SER A 159 -12.10 -11.64 -17.29
CA SER A 159 -12.75 -10.64 -16.43
C SER A 159 -11.73 -9.66 -15.86
N ASP A 160 -12.10 -8.38 -15.82
CA ASP A 160 -11.29 -7.33 -15.18
C ASP A 160 -11.33 -7.40 -13.63
N THR A 161 -12.15 -8.28 -13.06
CA THR A 161 -12.31 -8.44 -11.60
C THR A 161 -11.14 -9.18 -10.95
N LEU A 162 -10.26 -9.79 -11.75
CA LEU A 162 -9.09 -10.53 -11.25
C LEU A 162 -7.92 -9.58 -11.02
N ASP A 163 -7.69 -9.19 -9.76
CA ASP A 163 -6.58 -8.31 -9.37
C ASP A 163 -5.19 -8.97 -9.54
N ASN A 164 -5.11 -10.30 -9.45
CA ASN A 164 -3.85 -11.05 -9.55
C ASN A 164 -3.77 -11.81 -10.87
N MET A 165 -2.59 -11.82 -11.47
CA MET A 165 -2.29 -12.67 -12.62
C MET A 165 -2.12 -14.13 -12.19
N LEU A 166 -2.96 -15.03 -12.71
CA LEU A 166 -2.83 -16.46 -12.50
C LEU A 166 -1.84 -17.04 -13.52
N VAL A 167 -0.89 -17.83 -13.04
CA VAL A 167 0.14 -18.44 -13.88
C VAL A 167 0.36 -19.89 -13.46
N SER A 168 0.58 -20.76 -14.43
CA SER A 168 1.06 -22.12 -14.20
C SER A 168 2.59 -22.11 -14.29
N VAL A 169 3.26 -22.55 -13.23
CA VAL A 169 4.72 -22.63 -13.16
C VAL A 169 5.13 -24.10 -13.08
N ASP A 170 5.87 -24.59 -14.06
CA ASP A 170 6.33 -25.97 -14.11
C ASP A 170 7.71 -26.12 -13.47
N LEU A 171 7.70 -26.45 -12.16
CA LEU A 171 8.90 -26.71 -11.37
C LEU A 171 9.52 -28.10 -11.61
N LEU A 172 8.83 -29.00 -12.33
CA LEU A 172 9.30 -30.37 -12.54
C LEU A 172 10.30 -30.46 -13.70
N HIS A 173 10.07 -29.67 -14.75
CA HIS A 173 10.85 -29.78 -15.99
C HIS A 173 11.72 -28.56 -16.32
N ASN A 174 11.64 -27.48 -15.54
CA ASN A 174 12.39 -26.25 -15.80
C ASN A 174 13.34 -25.95 -14.64
N ARG A 175 14.51 -25.40 -14.98
CA ARG A 175 15.46 -24.92 -13.98
C ARG A 175 15.10 -23.52 -13.49
N ASP A 176 15.58 -23.17 -12.30
CA ASP A 176 15.31 -21.87 -11.68
C ASP A 176 15.76 -20.69 -12.56
N ASP A 177 16.93 -20.80 -13.20
CA ASP A 177 17.48 -19.76 -14.10
C ASP A 177 16.62 -19.56 -15.35
N GLU A 178 16.13 -20.65 -15.94
CA GLU A 178 15.22 -20.62 -17.10
C GLU A 178 13.87 -19.99 -16.74
N LEU A 179 13.33 -20.32 -15.56
CA LEU A 179 12.10 -19.71 -15.04
C LEU A 179 12.29 -18.21 -14.79
N ILE A 180 13.39 -17.80 -14.16
CA ILE A 180 13.68 -16.38 -13.91
C ILE A 180 13.83 -15.60 -15.23
N GLU A 181 14.50 -16.16 -16.24
CA GLU A 181 14.62 -15.54 -17.57
C GLU A 181 13.25 -15.41 -18.24
N ALA A 182 12.43 -16.46 -18.21
CA ALA A 182 11.09 -16.45 -18.75
C ALA A 182 10.21 -15.37 -18.09
N PHE A 183 10.21 -15.31 -16.76
CA PHE A 183 9.48 -14.27 -16.01
C PHE A 183 9.97 -12.87 -16.38
N THR A 184 11.29 -12.65 -16.43
CA THR A 184 11.88 -11.34 -16.80
C THR A 184 11.39 -10.88 -18.17
N LYS A 185 11.29 -11.80 -19.15
CA LYS A 185 10.81 -11.50 -20.50
C LYS A 185 9.29 -11.32 -20.59
N LEU A 186 8.52 -12.05 -19.79
CA LEU A 186 7.06 -12.11 -19.87
C LEU A 186 6.38 -11.00 -19.07
N LEU A 187 6.90 -10.59 -17.92
CA LEU A 187 6.35 -9.52 -17.09
C LEU A 187 5.99 -8.22 -17.85
N PRO A 188 6.88 -7.62 -18.67
CA PRO A 188 6.52 -6.42 -19.43
C PRO A 188 5.45 -6.68 -20.51
N LYS A 189 5.41 -7.89 -21.07
CA LYS A 189 4.40 -8.27 -22.07
C LYS A 189 3.03 -8.44 -21.43
N TRP A 190 2.94 -9.21 -20.34
CA TRP A 190 1.71 -9.41 -19.59
C TRP A 190 1.15 -8.09 -19.08
N ARG A 191 2.00 -7.16 -18.61
CA ARG A 191 1.58 -5.80 -18.26
C ARG A 191 0.93 -5.08 -19.45
N SER A 192 1.54 -5.13 -20.62
CA SER A 192 0.96 -4.53 -21.83
C SER A 192 -0.34 -5.21 -22.26
N GLU A 193 -0.42 -6.54 -22.19
CA GLU A 193 -1.58 -7.34 -22.61
C GLU A 193 -2.77 -7.14 -21.67
N LEU A 194 -2.52 -7.02 -20.37
CA LEU A 194 -3.51 -6.78 -19.33
C LEU A 194 -3.79 -5.29 -19.10
N SER A 195 -3.12 -4.39 -19.83
CA SER A 195 -3.19 -2.94 -19.62
C SER A 195 -2.86 -2.49 -18.18
N ILE A 196 -1.92 -3.19 -17.53
CA ILE A 196 -1.43 -2.90 -16.18
C ILE A 196 -0.15 -2.06 -16.29
N VAL A 197 -0.13 -0.90 -15.63
CA VAL A 197 1.04 -0.04 -15.57
C VAL A 197 2.05 -0.60 -14.57
N GLU A 198 3.33 -0.61 -14.93
CA GLU A 198 4.38 -0.95 -13.97
C GLU A 198 4.39 0.06 -12.82
N PRO A 199 4.41 -0.38 -11.55
CA PRO A 199 4.47 0.53 -10.42
C PRO A 199 5.69 1.44 -10.50
N ASP A 200 5.50 2.71 -10.18
CA ASP A 200 6.58 3.69 -10.11
C ASP A 200 7.67 3.20 -9.15
N LYS A 201 8.93 3.47 -9.47
CA LYS A 201 10.04 3.11 -8.58
C LYS A 201 9.86 3.75 -7.19
N PRO A 202 10.17 3.02 -6.10
CA PRO A 202 10.15 3.57 -4.75
C PRO A 202 11.12 4.74 -4.64
N ILE A 203 11.04 5.46 -3.53
CA ILE A 203 11.92 6.61 -3.27
C ILE A 203 13.39 6.29 -3.51
N ALA A 204 14.08 7.18 -4.22
CA ALA A 204 15.49 7.04 -4.58
C ALA A 204 16.37 7.82 -3.61
N GLY A 205 17.61 7.35 -3.43
CA GLY A 205 18.60 7.95 -2.53
C GLY A 205 18.95 7.07 -1.34
N SER A 206 20.00 7.45 -0.61
CA SER A 206 20.36 6.87 0.69
C SER A 206 19.41 7.34 1.79
N TRP A 207 19.38 6.62 2.90
CA TRP A 207 18.62 7.03 4.08
C TRP A 207 19.01 8.44 4.55
N GLU A 208 20.29 8.78 4.62
CA GLU A 208 20.76 10.13 5.00
C GLU A 208 20.10 11.24 4.17
N SER A 209 20.01 11.04 2.84
CA SER A 209 19.36 12.02 1.97
C SER A 209 17.85 12.07 2.16
N ILE A 210 17.22 10.95 2.49
CA ILE A 210 15.77 10.85 2.73
C ILE A 210 15.45 11.52 4.07
N ARG A 211 16.17 11.17 5.14
CA ARG A 211 16.10 11.78 6.47
C ARG A 211 16.18 13.29 6.41
N ARG A 212 17.20 13.83 5.73
CA ARG A 212 17.35 15.28 5.58
C ARG A 212 16.12 15.92 4.93
N LYS A 213 15.54 15.29 3.91
CA LYS A 213 14.29 15.79 3.29
C LYS A 213 13.08 15.67 4.21
N ILE A 214 12.96 14.61 5.01
CA ILE A 214 11.88 14.48 6.01
C ILE A 214 11.89 15.68 6.97
N ILE A 215 13.07 16.06 7.46
CA ILE A 215 13.27 17.19 8.38
C ILE A 215 13.11 18.54 7.65
N ASP A 216 13.86 18.77 6.58
CA ASP A 216 13.88 20.04 5.84
C ASP A 216 12.52 20.38 5.23
N TYR A 217 11.75 19.37 4.84
CA TYR A 217 10.44 19.54 4.23
C TYR A 217 9.30 19.48 5.26
N LYS A 218 9.63 19.32 6.55
CA LYS A 218 8.67 19.28 7.65
C LYS A 218 7.56 18.26 7.38
N ILE A 219 7.96 17.05 6.97
CA ILE A 219 7.05 16.01 6.46
C ILE A 219 6.07 15.53 7.53
N ILE A 220 6.54 15.25 8.74
CA ILE A 220 5.68 14.81 9.86
C ILE A 220 4.59 15.85 10.20
N PRO A 221 4.90 17.14 10.47
CA PRO A 221 3.85 18.13 10.72
C PRO A 221 2.98 18.40 9.50
N LEU A 222 3.49 18.21 8.27
CA LEU A 222 2.65 18.28 7.06
C LEU A 222 1.64 17.13 7.00
N ILE A 223 2.03 15.90 7.36
CA ILE A 223 1.11 14.77 7.44
C ILE A 223 -0.02 15.08 8.42
N ASP A 224 0.32 15.56 9.62
CA ASP A 224 -0.67 15.89 10.65
C ASP A 224 -1.63 16.98 10.18
N LEU A 225 -1.16 18.00 9.44
CA LEU A 225 -2.01 19.04 8.85
C LEU A 225 -2.97 18.48 7.79
N LEU A 226 -2.49 17.57 6.94
CA LEU A 226 -3.30 16.95 5.88
C LEU A 226 -4.29 15.92 6.46
N SER A 227 -3.92 15.20 7.51
CA SER A 227 -4.81 14.31 8.24
C SER A 227 -5.97 15.08 8.89
N TRP A 228 -5.68 16.23 9.50
CA TRP A 228 -6.71 17.12 10.02
C TRP A 228 -7.60 17.70 8.90
N GLU A 229 -7.00 18.08 7.77
CA GLU A 229 -7.74 18.55 6.58
C GLU A 229 -8.76 17.49 6.13
N LEU A 230 -8.30 16.24 6.01
CA LEU A 230 -9.11 15.08 5.63
C LEU A 230 -10.23 14.80 6.65
N SER A 231 -9.88 14.76 7.94
CA SER A 231 -10.79 14.39 9.03
C SER A 231 -11.85 15.46 9.33
N THR A 232 -11.62 16.72 8.94
CA THR A 232 -12.56 17.82 9.15
C THR A 232 -13.31 18.26 7.90
N ASP A 233 -13.09 17.60 6.75
CA ASP A 233 -13.65 17.99 5.44
C ASP A 233 -13.38 19.48 5.11
N ARG A 234 -12.18 19.94 5.46
CA ARG A 234 -11.68 21.29 5.16
C ARG A 234 -10.65 21.23 4.04
N LYS A 235 -10.22 22.40 3.57
CA LYS A 235 -9.07 22.51 2.66
C LYS A 235 -8.12 23.60 3.14
N ILE A 236 -6.90 23.22 3.51
CA ILE A 236 -5.83 24.13 3.87
C ILE A 236 -5.23 24.68 2.57
N SER A 237 -5.25 26.00 2.43
CA SER A 237 -4.59 26.66 1.31
C SER A 237 -3.06 26.48 1.37
N LEU A 238 -2.39 26.47 0.22
CA LEU A 238 -0.93 26.40 0.16
C LEU A 238 -0.26 27.54 0.93
N GLY A 239 -0.86 28.75 0.92
CA GLY A 239 -0.37 29.89 1.69
C GLY A 239 -0.39 29.64 3.20
N VAL A 240 -1.45 29.02 3.71
CA VAL A 240 -1.52 28.63 5.13
C VAL A 240 -0.50 27.55 5.45
N LEU A 241 -0.31 26.55 4.59
CA LEU A 241 0.76 25.54 4.78
C LEU A 241 2.14 26.19 4.84
N ALA A 242 2.44 27.12 3.93
CA ALA A 242 3.72 27.84 3.91
C ALA A 242 4.01 28.55 5.23
N VAL A 243 3.11 29.43 5.69
CA VAL A 243 3.33 30.19 6.94
C VAL A 243 3.20 29.37 8.22
N SER A 244 2.66 28.15 8.14
CA SER A 244 2.51 27.25 9.28
C SER A 244 3.70 26.32 9.45
N LEU A 245 4.29 25.85 8.35
CA LEU A 245 5.45 24.97 8.35
C LEU A 245 6.79 25.73 8.27
N TYR A 246 6.79 26.90 7.64
CA TYR A 246 7.97 27.73 7.36
C TYR A 246 7.70 29.17 7.79
N PRO A 247 7.60 29.44 9.11
CA PRO A 247 7.24 30.76 9.63
C PRO A 247 8.26 31.85 9.24
N ASP A 248 9.51 31.47 8.96
CA ASP A 248 10.58 32.37 8.56
C ASP A 248 10.73 32.48 7.02
N GLY A 249 9.86 31.81 6.26
CA GLY A 249 9.80 31.89 4.80
C GLY A 249 10.81 31.00 4.08
N GLU A 250 11.30 29.94 4.72
CA GLU A 250 12.30 29.02 4.16
C GLU A 250 11.79 28.26 2.93
N LYS A 251 10.47 28.08 2.81
CA LYS A 251 9.79 27.58 1.60
C LYS A 251 8.47 28.30 1.39
N ASP A 252 8.20 28.62 0.12
CA ASP A 252 6.98 29.26 -0.32
C ASP A 252 5.94 28.26 -0.84
N THR A 253 4.83 28.77 -1.34
CA THR A 253 3.73 27.97 -1.90
C THR A 253 4.17 27.14 -3.12
N PHE A 254 5.13 27.64 -3.90
CA PHE A 254 5.65 26.96 -5.08
C PHE A 254 6.50 25.75 -4.68
N ALA A 255 7.43 25.92 -3.74
CA ALA A 255 8.24 24.84 -3.20
C ALA A 255 7.37 23.75 -2.55
N ILE A 256 6.31 24.13 -1.83
CA ILE A 256 5.37 23.16 -1.25
C ILE A 256 4.68 22.34 -2.34
N ALA A 257 4.15 23.00 -3.37
CA ALA A 257 3.39 22.34 -4.43
C ALA A 257 4.25 21.44 -5.32
N GLN A 258 5.47 21.89 -5.67
CA GLN A 258 6.31 21.22 -6.67
C GLN A 258 7.34 20.26 -6.09
N THR A 259 7.68 20.39 -4.80
CA THR A 259 8.77 19.60 -4.19
C THR A 259 8.32 18.86 -2.94
N VAL A 260 7.73 19.56 -1.96
CA VAL A 260 7.39 18.96 -0.66
C VAL A 260 6.26 17.94 -0.78
N LYS A 261 5.13 18.30 -1.43
CA LYS A 261 4.00 17.39 -1.59
C LYS A 261 4.32 16.18 -2.46
N PRO A 262 4.98 16.31 -3.63
CA PRO A 262 5.39 15.14 -4.40
C PRO A 262 6.36 14.22 -3.64
N PHE A 263 7.23 14.78 -2.80
CA PHE A 263 8.10 13.98 -1.93
C PHE A 263 7.29 13.22 -0.87
N LEU A 264 6.32 13.88 -0.21
CA LEU A 264 5.40 13.24 0.73
C LEU A 264 4.63 12.09 0.06
N GLU A 265 4.00 12.35 -1.08
CA GLU A 265 3.25 11.34 -1.82
C GLU A 265 4.13 10.14 -2.16
N LYS A 266 5.38 10.37 -2.56
CA LYS A 266 6.32 9.30 -2.90
C LYS A 266 6.82 8.52 -1.69
N ILE A 267 7.13 9.18 -0.57
CA ILE A 267 7.70 8.53 0.61
C ILE A 267 6.66 7.70 1.37
N MET A 268 5.38 8.11 1.34
CA MET A 268 4.28 7.43 2.02
C MET A 268 3.75 6.19 1.27
N ARG A 269 4.31 5.87 0.10
CA ARG A 269 3.97 4.62 -0.61
C ARG A 269 4.52 3.42 0.15
N SER A 270 3.76 2.32 0.17
CA SER A 270 4.14 1.09 0.87
C SER A 270 5.50 0.55 0.43
N ASP A 271 5.81 0.58 -0.87
CA ASP A 271 7.10 0.13 -1.42
C ASP A 271 8.28 1.05 -1.02
N SER A 272 8.04 2.36 -0.91
CA SER A 272 9.04 3.30 -0.39
C SER A 272 9.32 3.06 1.10
N LEU A 273 8.27 2.88 1.90
CA LEU A 273 8.39 2.60 3.34
C LEU A 273 9.11 1.26 3.57
N GLU A 274 8.74 0.22 2.83
CA GLU A 274 9.38 -1.10 2.93
C GLU A 274 10.86 -1.05 2.52
N LYS A 275 11.18 -0.31 1.45
CA LYS A 275 12.57 -0.07 1.05
C LYS A 275 13.37 0.61 2.16
N ILE A 276 12.82 1.64 2.80
CA ILE A 276 13.47 2.34 3.91
C ILE A 276 13.65 1.43 5.11
N ARG A 277 12.61 0.67 5.49
CA ARG A 277 12.67 -0.32 6.55
C ARG A 277 13.82 -1.31 6.33
N LYS A 278 13.94 -1.88 5.12
CA LYS A 278 15.05 -2.79 4.77
C LYS A 278 16.42 -2.11 4.86
N MET A 279 16.56 -0.86 4.45
CA MET A 279 17.82 -0.11 4.60
C MET A 279 18.22 0.00 6.08
N LEU A 280 17.28 0.36 6.95
CA LEU A 280 17.52 0.55 8.39
C LEU A 280 17.65 -0.76 9.19
N SER A 281 17.10 -1.86 8.68
CA SER A 281 17.27 -3.19 9.30
C SER A 281 18.63 -3.83 9.01
N ASN A 282 19.26 -3.48 7.87
CA ASN A 282 20.52 -4.05 7.42
C ASN A 282 21.77 -3.27 7.92
N GLU A 283 21.60 -2.20 8.68
CA GLU A 283 22.69 -1.38 9.24
C GLU A 283 23.29 -1.94 10.55
N ASN A 284 23.02 -3.22 10.88
CA ASN A 284 23.58 -3.93 12.04
C ASN A 284 24.70 -4.91 11.65
#